data_AF-A0A4V0YB59-F1
#
_entry.id   AF-A0A4V0YB59-F1
#
_cell.length_a   1.000
_cell.length_b   1.000
_cell.length_c   1.000
_cell.angle_alpha   90.00
_cell.angle_beta   90.00
_cell.angle_gamma   90.00
#
_symmetry.space_group_name_H-M   'P 1'
#
loop_
_entity.id
_entity.type
_entity.pdbx_description
1 polymer ?
#
loop_
_entity_poly.entity_id
_entity_poly.type
_entity_poly.pdbx_seq_one_letter_code
_entity_poly.pdbx_strand_id
1 'polypeptide(L)'
;MCKYNCNIIVDIRYKRNSTWGWNPHVEVLADLDGVRTDVSHGSASGCGYDKNSAAVCYAFRENPLLETLALWDGFNPNKPEYGPERCHDTGHGYRYAFDGQGLGVFEDLMIANGFTMVRREDYGDRMFYHFGRLMPESFSNLF
;
A
#
# COMPACT_ATOMS: atom_id res chain seq x y z
N MET A 1 -15.55 -10.11 -18.14
CA MET A 1 -15.71 -8.62 -18.16
C MET A 1 -15.32 -8.08 -16.79
N CYS A 2 -14.44 -7.07 -16.66
CA CYS A 2 -14.11 -6.50 -15.33
C CYS A 2 -15.39 -6.04 -14.60
N LYS A 3 -15.54 -6.39 -13.31
CA LYS A 3 -16.81 -6.20 -12.58
C LYS A 3 -16.80 -5.08 -11.56
N TYR A 4 -15.66 -4.84 -10.90
CA TYR A 4 -15.59 -3.95 -9.75
C TYR A 4 -14.46 -2.94 -9.89
N ASN A 5 -14.72 -1.71 -9.45
CA ASN A 5 -13.68 -0.70 -9.30
C ASN A 5 -13.04 -0.87 -7.92
N CYS A 6 -11.71 -0.97 -7.88
CA CYS A 6 -10.94 -0.99 -6.64
C CYS A 6 -10.27 0.36 -6.44
N ASN A 7 -10.55 0.99 -5.31
CA ASN A 7 -9.97 2.24 -4.87
C ASN A 7 -9.16 2.01 -3.60
N ILE A 8 -7.90 2.41 -3.62
CA ILE A 8 -7.03 2.39 -2.43
C ILE A 8 -6.60 3.81 -2.16
N ILE A 9 -6.97 4.32 -1.00
CA ILE A 9 -6.64 5.65 -0.52
C ILE A 9 -5.64 5.51 0.62
N VAL A 10 -4.53 6.22 0.54
CA VAL A 10 -3.49 6.26 1.58
C VAL A 10 -3.36 7.70 2.04
N ASP A 11 -3.70 7.95 3.30
CA ASP A 11 -3.58 9.26 3.95
C ASP A 11 -2.46 9.22 4.97
N ILE A 12 -1.39 9.99 4.72
CA ILE A 12 -0.22 10.08 5.59
C ILE A 12 -0.26 11.45 6.28
N ARG A 13 -0.40 11.42 7.61
CA ARG A 13 -0.37 12.62 8.47
C ARG A 13 0.85 12.60 9.37
N TYR A 14 1.44 13.76 9.61
CA TYR A 14 2.65 13.85 10.45
C TYR A 14 2.35 14.31 11.87
N LYS A 15 2.85 13.56 12.86
CA LYS A 15 2.84 13.95 14.27
C LYS A 15 4.25 14.19 14.78
N ARG A 16 4.49 15.33 15.40
CA ARG A 16 5.79 15.67 15.98
C ARG A 16 6.00 14.96 17.32
N ASN A 17 7.18 14.39 17.50
CA ASN A 17 7.71 13.85 18.76
C ASN A 17 9.09 14.48 19.05
N SER A 18 9.43 14.66 20.34
CA SER A 18 10.68 15.31 20.79
C SER A 18 11.94 14.56 20.42
N THR A 19 11.89 13.23 20.31
CA THR A 19 13.05 12.37 20.06
C THR A 19 13.29 12.15 18.57
N TRP A 20 12.22 11.99 17.78
CA TRP A 20 12.31 11.52 16.39
C TRP A 20 11.77 12.49 15.34
N GLY A 21 11.41 13.71 15.75
CA GLY A 21 10.85 14.74 14.88
C GLY A 21 9.46 14.38 14.38
N TRP A 22 9.17 14.67 13.12
CA TRP A 22 7.88 14.37 12.48
C TRP A 22 7.79 12.88 12.11
N ASN A 23 6.79 12.19 12.63
CA ASN A 23 6.54 10.77 12.40
C ASN A 23 5.23 10.59 11.64
N PRO A 24 5.20 9.72 10.61
CA PRO A 24 3.99 9.45 9.86
C PRO A 24 3.01 8.58 10.65
N HIS A 25 1.75 8.95 10.54
CA HIS A 25 0.57 8.17 10.90
C HIS A 25 -0.24 7.99 9.62
N VAL A 26 -0.42 6.73 9.22
CA VAL A 26 -1.04 6.35 7.96
C VAL A 26 -2.39 5.73 8.24
N GLU A 27 -3.38 6.14 7.46
CA GLU A 27 -4.67 5.47 7.30
C GLU A 27 -4.76 4.96 5.86
N VAL A 28 -5.16 3.70 5.69
CA VAL A 28 -5.42 3.11 4.38
C VAL A 28 -6.87 2.69 4.32
N LEU A 29 -7.59 3.20 3.32
CA LEU A 29 -8.93 2.74 2.95
C LEU A 29 -8.80 1.97 1.63
N ALA A 30 -9.16 0.69 1.65
CA ALA A 30 -9.24 -0.13 0.45
C ALA A 30 -10.71 -0.49 0.22
N ASP A 31 -11.21 -0.16 -0.97
CA ASP A 31 -12.63 -0.28 -1.33
C ASP A 31 -12.75 -1.00 -2.67
N LEU A 32 -13.42 -2.16 -2.66
CA LEU A 32 -13.84 -2.90 -3.83
C LEU A 32 -15.35 -2.67 -4.00
N ASP A 33 -15.70 -1.83 -4.96
CA ASP A 33 -17.05 -1.28 -5.13
C ASP A 33 -18.14 -2.36 -5.08
N GLY A 34 -19.10 -2.19 -4.17
CA GLY A 34 -20.23 -3.11 -3.97
C GLY A 34 -19.89 -4.45 -3.32
N VAL A 35 -18.63 -4.70 -2.97
CA VAL A 35 -18.16 -5.99 -2.41
C VAL A 35 -17.66 -5.83 -0.97
N ARG A 36 -16.67 -4.97 -0.75
CA ARG A 36 -16.00 -4.85 0.55
C ARG A 36 -15.25 -3.52 0.67
N THR A 37 -15.23 -3.00 1.90
CA THR A 37 -14.43 -1.84 2.27
C THR A 37 -13.67 -2.16 3.56
N ASP A 38 -12.35 -2.00 3.55
CA ASP A 38 -11.48 -2.24 4.70
C ASP A 38 -10.64 -1.01 5.03
N VAL A 39 -10.50 -0.72 6.33
CA VAL A 39 -9.66 0.36 6.85
C VAL A 39 -8.57 -0.21 7.74
N SER A 40 -7.35 0.25 7.56
CA SER A 40 -6.21 -0.11 8.41
C SER A 40 -5.33 1.09 8.71
N HIS A 41 -4.43 0.92 9.68
CA HIS A 41 -3.58 2.00 10.18
C HIS A 41 -2.14 1.53 10.32
N GLY A 42 -1.21 2.46 10.16
CA GLY A 42 0.21 2.22 10.35
C GLY A 42 0.91 3.45 10.90
N SER A 43 2.01 3.24 11.62
CA SER A 43 2.85 4.34 12.08
C SER A 43 4.29 3.88 12.23
N ALA A 44 5.23 4.81 12.08
CA ALA A 44 6.66 4.52 12.19
C ALA A 44 7.38 5.64 12.93
N SER A 45 8.38 5.28 13.73
CA SER A 45 9.20 6.23 14.51
C SER A 45 10.66 5.77 14.55
N GLY A 46 11.58 6.68 14.83
CA GLY A 46 13.03 6.39 14.81
C GLY A 46 13.78 7.19 13.74
N CYS A 47 14.99 6.73 13.41
CA CYS A 47 15.88 7.34 12.43
C CYS A 47 16.62 6.27 11.60
N GLY A 48 17.15 6.67 10.43
CA GLY A 48 18.00 5.81 9.60
C GLY A 48 17.27 5.01 8.50
N TYR A 49 15.98 5.26 8.30
CA TYR A 49 15.17 4.59 7.27
C TYR A 49 14.01 5.50 6.81
N ASP A 50 13.34 5.14 5.72
CA ASP A 50 12.15 5.86 5.27
C ASP A 50 10.92 5.52 6.12
N LYS A 51 10.57 6.41 7.04
CA LYS A 51 9.44 6.23 7.95
C LYS A 51 8.10 6.14 7.23
N ASN A 52 7.96 6.83 6.09
CA ASN A 52 6.71 6.85 5.34
C ASN A 52 6.40 5.47 4.77
N SER A 53 7.33 4.86 4.02
CA SER A 53 7.12 3.54 3.45
C SER A 53 6.97 2.46 4.53
N ALA A 54 7.64 2.60 5.67
CA ALA A 54 7.43 1.71 6.81
C ALA A 54 5.99 1.78 7.36
N ALA A 55 5.49 3.00 7.64
CA ALA A 55 4.13 3.17 8.14
C ALA A 55 3.08 2.69 7.13
N VAL A 56 3.27 2.96 5.85
CA VAL A 56 2.38 2.45 4.78
C VAL A 56 2.44 0.93 4.71
N CYS A 57 3.63 0.32 4.75
CA CYS A 57 3.78 -1.13 4.70
C CYS A 57 3.07 -1.81 5.88
N TYR A 58 3.13 -1.22 7.07
CA TYR A 58 2.43 -1.74 8.25
C TYR A 58 0.91 -1.65 8.08
N ALA A 59 0.39 -0.52 7.59
CA ALA A 59 -1.04 -0.41 7.30
C ALA A 59 -1.49 -1.43 6.24
N PHE A 60 -0.69 -1.64 5.19
CA PHE A 60 -0.99 -2.60 4.12
C PHE A 60 -1.07 -4.05 4.62
N ARG A 61 -0.16 -4.44 5.52
CA ARG A 61 -0.14 -5.79 6.12
C ARG A 61 -1.38 -6.10 6.96
N GLU A 62 -2.05 -5.09 7.49
CA GLU A 62 -3.21 -5.23 8.36
C GLU A 62 -4.55 -4.99 7.63
N ASN A 63 -4.53 -4.77 6.31
CA ASN A 63 -5.74 -4.53 5.52
C ASN A 63 -6.18 -5.82 4.78
N PRO A 64 -7.34 -6.42 5.11
CA PRO A 64 -7.76 -7.70 4.54
C PRO A 64 -7.93 -7.70 3.01
N LEU A 65 -8.46 -6.63 2.41
CA LEU A 65 -8.58 -6.51 0.96
C LEU A 65 -7.20 -6.45 0.28
N LEU A 66 -6.23 -5.76 0.89
CA LEU A 66 -4.86 -5.71 0.37
C LEU A 66 -4.11 -7.03 0.58
N GLU A 67 -4.35 -7.73 1.69
CA GLU A 67 -3.85 -9.09 1.86
C GLU A 67 -4.41 -10.02 0.78
N THR A 68 -5.71 -9.93 0.49
CA THR A 68 -6.34 -10.69 -0.60
C THR A 68 -5.70 -10.35 -1.95
N LEU A 69 -5.39 -9.08 -2.19
CA LEU A 69 -4.67 -8.65 -3.39
C LEU A 69 -3.28 -9.30 -3.50
N ALA A 70 -2.53 -9.40 -2.41
CA ALA A 70 -1.19 -10.00 -2.40
C ALA A 70 -1.21 -11.54 -2.53
N LEU A 71 -2.33 -12.19 -2.21
CA LEU A 71 -2.53 -13.63 -2.35
C LEU A 71 -3.12 -14.04 -3.71
N TRP A 72 -3.60 -13.09 -4.50
CA TRP A 72 -4.20 -13.36 -5.80
C TRP A 72 -3.15 -13.76 -6.85
N ASP A 73 -3.42 -14.82 -7.63
CA ASP A 73 -2.51 -15.33 -8.67
C ASP A 73 -2.09 -14.30 -9.73
N GLY A 74 -2.93 -13.28 -9.98
CA GLY A 74 -2.61 -12.20 -10.91
C GLY A 74 -1.80 -11.05 -10.30
N PHE A 75 -1.42 -11.17 -9.02
CA PHE A 75 -0.58 -10.19 -8.35
C PHE A 75 0.85 -10.22 -8.86
N ASN A 76 1.35 -9.06 -9.25
CA ASN A 76 2.73 -8.87 -9.59
C ASN A 76 3.48 -8.38 -8.34
N PRO A 77 4.33 -9.20 -7.69
CA PRO A 77 5.13 -8.75 -6.56
C PRO A 77 6.18 -7.70 -6.95
N ASN A 78 6.32 -7.44 -8.27
CA ASN A 78 7.27 -6.51 -8.84
C ASN A 78 8.67 -6.80 -8.29
N LYS A 79 9.12 -8.07 -8.39
CA LYS A 79 10.42 -8.55 -7.89
C LYS A 79 11.53 -8.04 -8.82
N PRO A 80 12.32 -7.02 -8.44
CA PRO A 80 13.44 -6.59 -9.27
C PRO A 80 14.56 -7.66 -9.22
N GLU A 81 15.27 -7.87 -10.33
CA GLU A 81 16.46 -8.75 -10.35
C GLU A 81 17.56 -8.23 -9.42
N TYR A 82 17.69 -6.91 -9.35
CA TYR A 82 18.56 -6.18 -8.43
C TYR A 82 17.76 -5.06 -7.79
N GLY A 83 17.61 -5.08 -6.47
CA GLY A 83 16.86 -4.05 -5.74
C GLY A 83 16.28 -4.56 -4.42
N PRO A 84 15.66 -3.68 -3.63
CA PRO A 84 15.09 -4.07 -2.35
C PRO A 84 13.80 -4.88 -2.56
N GLU A 85 13.57 -5.84 -1.67
CA GLU A 85 12.42 -6.74 -1.74
C GLU A 85 11.12 -6.00 -1.43
N ARG A 86 10.23 -5.89 -2.40
CA ARG A 86 8.94 -5.19 -2.24
C ARG A 86 7.91 -6.04 -1.50
N CYS A 87 8.00 -7.36 -1.67
CA CYS A 87 7.11 -8.37 -1.11
C CYS A 87 7.89 -9.66 -0.88
N HIS A 88 7.65 -10.30 0.26
CA HIS A 88 8.21 -11.61 0.60
C HIS A 88 7.29 -12.73 0.10
N ASP A 89 7.87 -13.71 -0.58
CA ASP A 89 7.17 -14.91 -1.04
C ASP A 89 6.95 -15.88 0.13
N THR A 90 5.71 -16.26 0.40
CA THR A 90 5.36 -17.17 1.51
C THR A 90 5.19 -18.62 1.06
N GLY A 91 5.33 -18.89 -0.24
CA GLY A 91 4.97 -20.18 -0.86
C GLY A 91 3.47 -20.34 -1.13
N HIS A 92 2.63 -19.43 -0.63
CA HIS A 92 1.18 -19.42 -0.81
C HIS A 92 0.64 -18.06 -1.31
N GLY A 93 1.55 -17.19 -1.76
CA GLY A 93 1.28 -15.80 -2.14
C GLY A 93 2.33 -14.88 -1.55
N TYR A 94 1.98 -13.60 -1.39
CA TYR A 94 2.92 -12.57 -0.98
C TYR A 94 2.54 -11.87 0.31
N ARG A 95 3.56 -11.40 1.04
CA ARG A 95 3.41 -10.44 2.13
C ARG A 95 4.19 -9.17 1.80
N TYR A 96 3.57 -8.00 1.96
CA TYR A 96 4.23 -6.71 1.71
C TYR A 96 5.50 -6.55 2.56
N ALA A 97 6.60 -6.08 1.95
CA ALA A 97 7.93 -6.01 2.55
C ALA A 97 8.71 -4.71 2.25
N PHE A 98 8.03 -3.67 1.75
CA PHE A 98 8.66 -2.41 1.32
C PHE A 98 8.96 -1.41 2.46
N ASP A 99 8.97 -1.86 3.72
CA ASP A 99 9.21 -0.99 4.87
C ASP A 99 10.64 -0.42 4.90
N GLY A 100 10.75 0.90 5.07
CA GLY A 100 12.03 1.62 5.15
C GLY A 100 12.75 1.87 3.82
N GLN A 101 12.17 1.46 2.69
CA GLN A 101 12.81 1.50 1.36
C GLN A 101 12.49 2.76 0.54
N GLY A 102 11.57 3.61 1.00
CA GLY A 102 11.10 4.79 0.26
C GLY A 102 9.75 4.56 -0.42
N LEU A 103 8.93 5.61 -0.48
CA LEU A 103 7.60 5.53 -1.09
C LEU A 103 7.61 5.21 -2.58
N GLY A 104 8.68 5.53 -3.32
CA GLY A 104 8.80 5.16 -4.74
C GLY A 104 8.70 3.65 -4.98
N VAL A 105 9.21 2.83 -4.05
CA VAL A 105 9.11 1.37 -4.12
C VAL A 105 7.66 0.89 -4.01
N PHE A 106 6.89 1.54 -3.11
CA PHE A 106 5.47 1.31 -2.94
C PHE A 106 4.67 1.76 -4.19
N GLU A 107 4.97 2.95 -4.71
CA GLU A 107 4.35 3.49 -5.92
C GLU A 107 4.55 2.53 -7.12
N ASP A 108 5.77 2.06 -7.34
CA ASP A 108 6.11 1.09 -8.38
C ASP A 108 5.33 -0.22 -8.22
N LEU A 109 5.18 -0.73 -6.99
CA LEU A 109 4.43 -1.96 -6.73
C LEU A 109 2.98 -1.82 -7.17
N MET A 110 2.33 -0.70 -6.83
CA MET A 110 0.94 -0.46 -7.19
C MET A 110 0.78 -0.29 -8.72
N ILE A 111 1.69 0.45 -9.36
CA ILE A 111 1.69 0.65 -10.81
C ILE A 111 1.93 -0.66 -11.56
N ALA A 112 2.86 -1.50 -11.09
CA ALA A 112 3.11 -2.83 -11.68
C ALA A 112 1.90 -3.78 -11.55
N ASN A 113 1.04 -3.52 -10.56
CA ASN A 113 -0.27 -4.15 -10.41
C ASN A 113 -1.38 -3.39 -11.13
N GLY A 114 -1.07 -2.56 -12.12
CA GLY A 114 -2.05 -1.94 -13.01
C GLY A 114 -2.95 -0.88 -12.36
N PHE A 115 -2.58 -0.36 -11.19
CA PHE A 115 -3.28 0.78 -10.59
C PHE A 115 -2.81 2.08 -11.24
N THR A 116 -3.76 2.97 -11.53
CA THR A 116 -3.47 4.37 -11.83
C THR A 116 -3.35 5.14 -10.53
N MET A 117 -2.34 6.01 -10.43
CA MET A 117 -2.04 6.76 -9.21
C MET A 117 -2.31 8.25 -9.38
N VAL A 118 -2.92 8.87 -8.37
CA VAL A 118 -2.92 10.30 -8.13
C VAL A 118 -2.28 10.56 -6.77
N ARG A 119 -1.22 11.39 -6.75
CA ARG A 119 -0.53 11.83 -5.53
C ARG A 119 -0.81 13.31 -5.30
N ARG A 120 -1.05 13.69 -4.05
CA ARG A 120 -1.15 15.09 -3.61
C ARG A 120 -0.30 15.28 -2.36
N GLU A 121 0.37 16.41 -2.30
CA GLU A 121 1.13 16.85 -1.14
C GLU A 121 0.59 18.20 -0.72
N ASP A 122 0.09 18.27 0.51
CA ASP A 122 -0.27 19.54 1.12
C ASP A 122 0.95 20.03 1.90
N TYR A 123 1.21 21.34 1.85
CA TYR A 123 2.42 22.02 2.34
C TYR A 123 2.90 21.54 3.73
N GLY A 124 3.67 20.45 3.75
CA GLY A 124 4.51 19.95 4.85
C GLY A 124 3.84 19.08 5.91
N ASP A 125 2.52 18.89 5.91
CA ASP A 125 1.82 18.20 7.00
C ASP A 125 1.00 16.97 6.59
N ARG A 126 0.80 16.77 5.28
CA ARG A 126 0.03 15.64 4.76
C ARG A 126 0.48 15.19 3.38
N MET A 127 0.54 13.88 3.16
CA MET A 127 0.66 13.28 1.83
C MET A 127 -0.53 12.37 1.59
N PHE A 128 -1.05 12.40 0.37
CA PHE A 128 -2.24 11.65 -0.01
C PHE A 128 -2.01 10.91 -1.32
N TYR A 129 -2.37 9.63 -1.34
CA TYR A 129 -2.41 8.82 -2.54
C TYR A 129 -3.82 8.30 -2.79
N HIS A 130 -4.22 8.29 -4.05
CA HIS A 130 -5.36 7.54 -4.54
C HIS A 130 -4.92 6.65 -5.68
N PHE A 131 -5.14 5.35 -5.51
CA PHE A 131 -4.93 4.33 -6.53
C PHE A 131 -6.28 3.79 -6.98
N GLY A 132 -6.49 3.76 -8.29
CA GLY A 132 -7.71 3.24 -8.91
C GLY A 132 -7.39 2.12 -9.89
N ARG A 133 -8.20 1.05 -9.90
CA ARG A 133 -8.10 -0.03 -10.88
C ARG A 133 -9.44 -0.73 -11.09
N LEU A 134 -9.81 -0.95 -12.35
CA LEU A 134 -10.85 -1.92 -12.68
C LEU A 134 -10.31 -3.34 -12.49
N MET A 135 -10.86 -4.06 -11.52
CA MET A 135 -10.37 -5.39 -11.17
C MET A 135 -10.88 -6.45 -12.16
N PRO A 136 -10.00 -7.39 -12.57
CA PRO A 136 -10.42 -8.49 -13.44
C PRO A 136 -11.32 -9.48 -12.69
N GLU A 137 -12.04 -10.31 -13.45
CA GLU A 137 -12.93 -11.34 -12.87
C GLU A 137 -12.18 -12.35 -12.01
N SER A 138 -10.93 -12.68 -12.37
CA SER A 138 -10.10 -13.61 -11.59
C SER A 138 -9.85 -13.14 -10.16
N PHE A 139 -9.82 -11.83 -9.92
CA PHE A 139 -9.77 -11.29 -8.56
C PHE A 139 -11.17 -11.21 -7.94
N SER A 140 -12.15 -10.77 -8.72
CA SER A 140 -13.53 -10.57 -8.28
C SER A 140 -14.20 -11.85 -7.78
N ASN A 141 -13.81 -13.02 -8.31
CA ASN A 141 -14.34 -14.33 -7.92
C ASN A 141 -13.78 -14.85 -6.59
N LEU A 142 -12.88 -14.10 -5.92
CA LEU A 142 -12.40 -14.42 -4.58
C LEU A 142 -13.39 -13.99 -3.47
N PHE A 143 -14.49 -13.32 -3.84
CA PHE A 143 -15.49 -12.76 -2.94
C PHE A 143 -16.90 -13.27 -3.27
#